data_AF-A0AAX3V1E6-F1
#
_entry.id   AF-A0AAX3V1E6-F1
#
_cell.length_a   1.000
_cell.length_b   1.000
_cell.length_c   1.000
_cell.angle_alpha   90.00
_cell.angle_beta   90.00
_cell.angle_gamma   90.00
#
_symmetry.space_group_name_H-M   'P 1'
#
loop_
_entity.id
_entity.type
_entity.pdbx_description
1 polymer ?
#
loop_
_entity_poly.entity_id
_entity_poly.type
_entity_poly.pdbx_seq_one_letter_code
_entity_poly.pdbx_strand_id
1 'polypeptide(L)'
;MIGNRRSSTAAAVVGAAALVTVLSGCAGGSTNSPAPSSTTPASSTKTAPATTSASGSTFTDAQVQQLCSDMEGQLQNWRTVTPTLGKGGLNTIVITWATQNGINLLDLAQNRESIDAATSAACPDVRGGAISALEIPDLASGLVGF
;
A
#
# COMPACT_ATOMS: atom_id res chain seq x y z
N MET A 1 26.89 -50.23 -22.58
CA MET A 1 26.26 -49.83 -23.86
C MET A 1 26.54 -48.35 -24.06
N ILE A 2 27.27 -48.02 -25.13
CA ILE A 2 27.72 -46.67 -25.47
C ILE A 2 26.71 -46.03 -26.44
N GLY A 3 26.45 -44.74 -26.26
CA GLY A 3 25.95 -43.86 -27.31
C GLY A 3 24.49 -43.42 -27.22
N ASN A 4 24.29 -42.11 -27.05
CA ASN A 4 23.51 -41.41 -28.08
C ASN A 4 24.10 -40.02 -28.37
N ARG A 5 24.02 -39.67 -29.65
CA ARG A 5 24.77 -38.63 -30.34
C ARG A 5 24.01 -37.30 -30.35
N ARG A 6 24.77 -36.23 -30.08
CA ARG A 6 24.87 -34.98 -30.87
C ARG A 6 23.58 -34.20 -31.22
N SER A 7 23.39 -33.10 -30.47
CA SER A 7 23.34 -31.69 -30.93
C SER A 7 22.43 -31.28 -32.09
N SER A 8 21.60 -30.26 -31.85
CA SER A 8 21.29 -29.22 -32.83
C SER A 8 21.14 -27.86 -32.14
N THR A 9 21.97 -26.92 -32.58
CA THR A 9 22.00 -25.49 -32.29
C THR A 9 20.96 -24.74 -33.11
N ALA A 10 20.31 -23.72 -32.54
CA ALA A 10 19.95 -22.49 -33.28
C ALA A 10 19.68 -21.34 -32.30
N ALA A 11 20.55 -20.34 -32.33
CA ALA A 11 20.34 -19.01 -31.77
C ALA A 11 19.85 -18.09 -32.89
N ALA A 12 18.96 -17.13 -32.60
CA ALA A 12 18.97 -15.77 -33.18
C ALA A 12 17.94 -14.86 -32.48
N VAL A 13 18.46 -13.69 -32.09
CA VAL A 13 17.83 -12.50 -31.50
C VAL A 13 17.46 -11.50 -32.60
N VAL A 14 16.25 -10.91 -32.56
CA VAL A 14 15.83 -9.54 -33.04
C VAL A 14 14.39 -9.36 -32.48
N GLY A 15 13.90 -8.30 -31.83
CA GLY A 15 14.26 -6.89 -31.68
C GLY A 15 13.01 -6.03 -31.99
N ALA A 16 12.60 -5.13 -31.08
CA ALA A 16 12.02 -3.79 -31.33
C ALA A 16 11.11 -3.30 -30.18
N ALA A 17 11.38 -2.06 -29.73
CA ALA A 17 10.72 -1.31 -28.67
C ALA A 17 9.43 -0.61 -29.13
N ALA A 18 8.54 -0.27 -28.19
CA ALA A 18 7.73 0.95 -28.24
C ALA A 18 7.18 1.31 -26.84
N LEU A 19 7.68 2.42 -26.28
CA LEU A 19 7.06 3.15 -25.18
C LEU A 19 5.89 3.96 -25.73
N VAL A 20 4.71 3.89 -25.12
CA VAL A 20 3.62 4.85 -25.37
C VAL A 20 3.06 5.31 -24.03
N THR A 21 3.45 6.50 -23.61
CA THR A 21 2.79 7.31 -22.59
C THR A 21 1.71 8.15 -23.26
N VAL A 22 0.48 8.12 -22.76
CA VAL A 22 -0.55 9.10 -23.14
C VAL A 22 -1.06 9.78 -21.87
N LEU A 23 -0.60 11.01 -21.63
CA LEU A 23 -1.27 11.94 -20.75
C LEU A 23 -2.53 12.44 -21.46
N SER A 24 -3.70 12.06 -20.97
CA SER A 24 -4.96 12.69 -21.37
C SER A 24 -5.41 13.62 -20.26
N GLY A 25 -5.05 14.89 -20.38
CA GLY A 25 -5.71 15.98 -19.68
C GLY A 25 -7.08 16.24 -20.31
N CYS A 26 -8.11 16.39 -19.50
CA CYS A 26 -9.39 16.94 -19.95
C CYS A 26 -9.52 18.37 -19.43
N ALA A 27 -9.70 19.25 -20.41
CA ALA A 27 -9.72 20.69 -20.30
C ALA A 27 -11.12 21.20 -19.96
N GLY A 28 -11.15 22.48 -19.56
CA GLY A 28 -12.27 23.17 -18.95
C GLY A 28 -13.52 23.35 -19.82
N GLY A 29 -14.64 23.51 -19.13
CA GLY A 29 -15.85 24.15 -19.62
C GLY A 29 -16.06 25.49 -18.91
N SER A 30 -16.10 26.57 -19.67
CA SER A 30 -16.37 27.94 -19.23
C SER A 30 -17.85 28.12 -18.85
N THR A 31 -18.17 29.01 -17.89
CA THR A 31 -19.22 30.07 -18.00
C THR A 31 -19.23 31.00 -16.76
N ASN A 32 -19.31 32.32 -17.05
CA ASN A 32 -19.71 33.49 -16.25
C ASN A 32 -18.81 34.20 -15.20
N SER A 33 -18.41 35.42 -15.58
CA SER A 33 -18.05 36.61 -14.75
C SER A 33 -19.31 37.18 -14.02
N PRO A 34 -19.25 38.08 -12.99
CA PRO A 34 -18.28 39.17 -12.77
C PRO A 34 -17.70 39.34 -11.35
N ALA A 35 -16.66 40.17 -11.26
CA ALA A 35 -15.95 40.59 -10.04
C ALA A 35 -16.82 41.45 -9.09
N PRO A 36 -16.42 41.52 -7.80
CA PRO A 36 -15.98 42.83 -7.31
C PRO A 36 -14.69 42.80 -6.48
N SER A 37 -14.01 43.96 -6.50
CA SER A 37 -12.78 44.34 -5.83
C SER A 37 -12.85 44.23 -4.30
N SER A 38 -11.76 43.79 -3.65
CA SER A 38 -11.30 44.34 -2.36
C SER A 38 -9.97 43.72 -1.89
N THR A 39 -8.97 44.59 -1.74
CA THR A 39 -7.90 44.61 -0.71
C THR A 39 -7.08 43.36 -0.42
N THR A 40 -5.78 43.45 -0.70
CA THR A 40 -4.69 42.82 0.06
C THR A 40 -4.87 43.06 1.57
N PRO A 41 -4.56 42.05 2.41
CA PRO A 41 -3.29 42.13 3.13
C PRO A 41 -2.55 40.79 3.32
N ALA A 42 -1.21 40.92 3.31
CA ALA A 42 -0.17 40.27 4.13
C ALA A 42 -0.24 38.76 4.48
N SER A 43 0.88 38.10 4.12
CA SER A 43 1.67 37.15 4.91
C SER A 43 0.97 36.24 5.92
N SER A 44 0.97 34.95 5.62
CA SER A 44 0.99 33.90 6.64
C SER A 44 1.94 32.78 6.23
N THR A 45 3.06 32.77 6.94
CA THR A 45 4.04 31.70 7.14
C THR A 45 3.58 30.33 6.66
N LYS A 46 4.30 29.77 5.69
CA LYS A 46 4.23 28.35 5.34
C LYS A 46 4.84 27.56 6.50
N THR A 47 4.00 27.22 7.47
CA THR A 47 4.32 26.29 8.56
C THR A 47 4.87 25.01 7.93
N ALA A 48 6.12 24.69 8.24
CA ALA A 48 6.72 23.39 7.96
C ALA A 48 5.82 22.30 8.57
N PRO A 49 5.71 21.10 7.97
CA PRO A 49 5.00 20.01 8.60
C PRO A 49 5.66 19.76 9.95
N ALA A 50 4.94 20.06 11.04
CA ALA A 50 5.33 19.60 12.35
C ALA A 50 5.27 18.07 12.28
N THR A 51 6.44 17.44 12.35
CA THR A 51 6.55 16.01 12.65
C THR A 51 6.08 15.84 14.08
N THR A 52 4.76 15.79 14.27
CA THR A 52 4.15 15.36 15.52
C THR A 52 4.52 13.90 15.67
N SER A 53 5.65 13.62 16.30
CA SER A 53 5.96 12.30 16.79
C SER A 53 4.86 11.95 17.77
N ALA A 54 3.92 11.09 17.35
CA ALA A 54 2.88 10.55 18.18
C ALA A 54 3.54 9.83 19.36
N SER A 55 3.71 10.56 20.46
CA SER A 55 4.18 10.02 21.72
C SER A 55 3.02 9.21 22.28
N GLY A 56 3.00 7.92 21.97
CA GLY A 56 2.00 6.97 22.46
C GLY A 56 1.60 5.86 21.47
N SER A 57 2.01 5.91 20.21
CA SER A 57 1.69 4.85 19.23
C SER A 57 2.79 3.80 19.17
N THR A 58 2.42 2.52 19.20
CA THR A 58 3.33 1.35 19.03
C THR A 58 4.17 1.46 17.75
N PHE A 59 3.67 2.19 16.74
CA PHE A 59 4.32 2.43 15.46
C PHE A 59 4.39 3.93 15.16
N THR A 60 5.38 4.34 14.36
CA THR A 60 5.45 5.69 13.81
C THR A 60 4.41 5.90 12.70
N ASP A 61 4.02 7.15 12.45
CA ASP A 61 3.06 7.46 11.37
C ASP A 61 3.53 6.96 10.00
N ALA A 62 4.83 7.11 9.70
CA ALA A 62 5.40 6.65 8.43
C ALA A 62 5.29 5.13 8.27
N GLN A 63 5.52 4.37 9.34
CA GLN A 63 5.35 2.92 9.34
C GLN A 63 3.89 2.54 9.07
N VAL A 64 2.92 3.19 9.73
CA VAL A 64 1.50 2.88 9.53
C VAL A 64 1.05 3.24 8.11
N GLN A 65 1.48 4.38 7.58
CA GLN A 65 1.16 4.80 6.21
C GLN A 65 1.72 3.85 5.15
N GLN A 66 2.93 3.31 5.38
CA GLN A 66 3.47 2.27 4.51
C GLN A 66 2.57 1.02 4.51
N LEU A 67 2.18 0.53 5.69
CA LEU A 67 1.31 -0.64 5.79
C LEU A 67 -0.05 -0.41 5.09
N CYS A 68 -0.64 0.77 5.29
CA CYS A 68 -1.88 1.15 4.60
C CYS A 68 -1.73 1.10 3.08
N SER A 69 -0.63 1.63 2.54
CA SER A 69 -0.35 1.63 1.10
C SER A 69 -0.17 0.20 0.56
N ASP A 70 0.56 -0.65 1.29
CA ASP A 70 0.79 -2.05 0.90
C ASP A 70 -0.52 -2.86 0.89
N MET A 71 -1.38 -2.64 1.89
CA MET A 71 -2.71 -3.25 1.95
C MET A 71 -3.61 -2.77 0.81
N GLU A 72 -3.63 -1.45 0.54
CA GLU A 72 -4.43 -0.85 -0.52
C GLU A 72 -4.10 -1.48 -1.89
N GLY A 73 -2.81 -1.65 -2.19
CA GLY A 73 -2.35 -2.30 -3.42
C GLY A 73 -2.84 -3.74 -3.59
N GLN A 74 -3.24 -4.40 -2.50
CA GLN A 74 -3.67 -5.80 -2.49
C GLN A 74 -5.19 -5.97 -2.39
N LEU A 75 -5.93 -4.89 -2.12
CA LEU A 75 -7.38 -4.94 -1.95
C LEU A 75 -8.14 -5.49 -3.15
N GLN A 76 -7.68 -5.22 -4.37
CA GLN A 76 -8.31 -5.77 -5.58
C GLN A 76 -8.03 -7.27 -5.70
N ASN A 77 -6.77 -7.67 -5.46
CA ASN A 77 -6.35 -9.06 -5.50
C ASN A 77 -7.11 -9.91 -4.47
N TRP A 78 -7.22 -9.44 -3.22
CA TRP A 78 -7.95 -10.13 -2.15
C TRP A 78 -9.43 -10.34 -2.45
N ARG A 79 -10.07 -9.44 -3.21
CA ARG A 79 -11.47 -9.63 -3.65
C ARG A 79 -11.61 -10.67 -4.76
N THR A 80 -10.56 -10.95 -5.51
CA THR A 80 -10.57 -11.93 -6.61
C THR A 80 -10.14 -13.33 -6.20
N VAL A 81 -9.38 -13.46 -5.11
CA VAL A 81 -8.93 -14.76 -4.59
C VAL A 81 -9.82 -15.25 -3.46
N THR A 82 -9.75 -16.54 -3.12
CA THR A 82 -10.51 -17.08 -1.99
C THR A 82 -10.01 -16.48 -0.66
N PRO A 83 -10.90 -16.27 0.34
CA PRO A 83 -10.53 -15.63 1.62
C PRO A 83 -9.34 -16.29 2.31
N THR A 84 -9.21 -17.61 2.24
CA THR A 84 -8.08 -18.35 2.83
C THR A 84 -6.73 -17.93 2.24
N LEU A 85 -6.64 -17.75 0.92
CA LEU A 85 -5.42 -17.27 0.27
C LEU A 85 -5.16 -15.79 0.57
N GLY A 86 -6.24 -15.00 0.64
CA GLY A 86 -6.16 -13.59 1.03
C GLY A 86 -5.56 -13.39 2.43
N LYS A 87 -5.98 -14.19 3.42
CA LYS A 87 -5.45 -14.12 4.81
C LYS A 87 -3.95 -14.42 4.85
N GLY A 88 -3.49 -15.40 4.08
CA GLY A 88 -2.05 -15.66 3.91
C GLY A 88 -1.31 -14.47 3.27
N GLY A 89 -1.95 -13.79 2.33
CA GLY A 89 -1.46 -12.54 1.74
C GLY A 89 -1.31 -11.41 2.76
N LEU A 90 -2.32 -11.19 3.61
CA LEU A 90 -2.25 -10.20 4.71
C LEU A 90 -1.07 -10.49 5.64
N ASN A 91 -0.93 -11.75 6.07
CA ASN A 91 0.16 -12.17 6.95
C ASN A 91 1.54 -11.91 6.32
N THR A 92 1.68 -12.19 5.02
CA THR A 92 2.91 -11.94 4.26
C THR A 92 3.25 -10.46 4.22
N ILE A 93 2.26 -9.59 3.96
CA ILE A 93 2.47 -8.14 3.93
C ILE A 93 2.92 -7.64 5.30
N VAL A 94 2.24 -8.04 6.38
CA VAL A 94 2.58 -7.59 7.73
C VAL A 94 3.98 -8.04 8.15
N ILE A 95 4.37 -9.29 7.89
CA ILE A 95 5.74 -9.76 8.17
C ILE A 95 6.78 -8.98 7.36
N THR A 96 6.50 -8.75 6.07
CA THR A 96 7.38 -8.01 5.17
C THR A 96 7.53 -6.56 5.64
N TRP A 97 6.42 -5.89 5.92
CA TRP A 97 6.37 -4.54 6.46
C TRP A 97 7.14 -4.43 7.78
N ALA A 98 6.90 -5.35 8.72
CA ALA A 98 7.57 -5.37 10.01
C ALA A 98 9.09 -5.54 9.84
N THR A 99 9.50 -6.45 8.96
CA THR A 99 10.91 -6.70 8.66
C THR A 99 11.58 -5.46 8.06
N GLN A 100 10.94 -4.80 7.09
CA GLN A 100 11.47 -3.59 6.45
C GLN A 100 11.60 -2.41 7.42
N ASN A 101 10.73 -2.35 8.43
CA ASN A 101 10.70 -1.28 9.43
C ASN A 101 11.47 -1.61 10.71
N GLY A 102 12.14 -2.77 10.78
CA GLY A 102 12.91 -3.20 11.96
C GLY A 102 12.03 -3.52 13.18
N ILE A 103 10.75 -3.83 12.97
CA ILE A 103 9.81 -4.19 14.03
C ILE A 103 10.07 -5.65 14.45
N ASN A 104 10.15 -5.89 15.75
CA ASN A 104 10.33 -7.23 16.29
C ASN A 104 9.06 -8.07 16.08
N LEU A 105 9.15 -9.15 15.30
CA LEU A 105 8.02 -10.02 14.99
C LEU A 105 7.42 -10.71 16.22
N LEU A 106 8.24 -11.04 17.22
CA LEU A 106 7.77 -11.66 18.46
C LEU A 106 6.93 -10.68 19.28
N ASP A 107 7.37 -9.43 19.39
CA ASP A 107 6.61 -8.36 20.05
C ASP A 107 5.31 -8.05 19.28
N LEU A 108 5.39 -7.98 17.96
CA LEU A 108 4.24 -7.79 17.08
C LEU A 108 3.21 -8.93 17.22
N ALA A 109 3.66 -10.17 17.37
CA ALA A 109 2.79 -11.32 17.60
C ALA A 109 2.05 -11.27 18.95
N GLN A 110 2.65 -10.64 19.97
CA GLN A 110 1.98 -10.38 21.25
C GLN A 110 1.01 -9.19 21.16
N ASN A 111 1.32 -8.22 20.30
CA ASN A 111 0.63 -6.93 20.22
C ASN A 111 -0.08 -6.70 18.87
N ARG A 112 -0.62 -7.76 18.26
CA ARG A 112 -1.22 -7.72 16.91
C ARG A 112 -2.46 -6.83 16.81
N GLU A 113 -3.18 -6.63 17.91
CA GLU A 113 -4.30 -5.65 17.95
C GLU A 113 -3.82 -4.21 17.73
N SER A 114 -2.55 -3.91 18.00
CA SER A 114 -1.97 -2.60 17.70
C SER A 114 -1.99 -2.29 16.20
N ILE A 115 -1.88 -3.31 15.34
CA ILE A 115 -1.93 -3.14 13.88
C ILE A 115 -3.33 -2.70 13.46
N ASP A 116 -4.34 -3.39 13.99
CA ASP A 116 -5.73 -3.10 13.72
C ASP A 116 -6.13 -1.70 14.23
N ALA A 117 -5.72 -1.36 15.45
CA ALA A 117 -5.93 -0.02 16.02
C ALA A 117 -5.22 1.07 15.21
N ALA A 118 -3.95 0.88 14.86
CA ALA A 118 -3.18 1.87 14.10
C ALA A 118 -3.76 2.10 12.69
N THR A 119 -4.13 1.04 11.98
CA THR A 119 -4.74 1.15 10.65
C THR A 119 -6.17 1.70 10.72
N SER A 120 -6.92 1.44 11.79
CA SER A 120 -8.25 2.04 11.98
C SER A 120 -8.17 3.56 12.14
N ALA A 121 -7.12 4.07 12.78
CA ALA A 121 -6.90 5.50 12.95
C ALA A 121 -6.33 6.16 11.68
N ALA A 122 -5.42 5.48 10.98
CA ALA A 122 -4.70 6.05 9.85
C ALA A 122 -5.40 5.88 8.49
N CYS A 123 -6.04 4.73 8.25
CA CYS A 123 -6.62 4.36 6.95
C CYS A 123 -7.87 3.46 7.11
N PRO A 124 -8.96 3.97 7.72
CA PRO A 124 -10.16 3.18 8.04
C PRO A 124 -10.79 2.52 6.81
N ASP A 125 -10.79 3.18 5.65
CA ASP A 125 -11.36 2.64 4.41
C ASP A 125 -10.55 1.45 3.87
N VAL A 126 -9.21 1.54 3.92
CA VAL A 126 -8.33 0.44 3.48
C VAL A 126 -8.47 -0.75 4.41
N ARG A 127 -8.47 -0.50 5.73
CA ARG A 127 -8.72 -1.53 6.75
C ARG A 127 -10.08 -2.20 6.53
N GLY A 128 -11.16 -1.42 6.34
CA GLY A 128 -12.50 -1.95 6.10
C GLY A 128 -12.59 -2.77 4.81
N GLY A 129 -11.90 -2.32 3.76
CA GLY A 129 -11.75 -3.07 2.51
C GLY A 129 -11.08 -4.42 2.71
N ALA A 130 -10.01 -4.47 3.52
CA ALA A 130 -9.28 -5.69 3.81
C ALA A 130 -10.12 -6.66 4.66
N ILE A 131 -10.73 -6.17 5.74
CA ILE A 131 -11.64 -6.94 6.60
C ILE A 131 -12.76 -7.58 5.77
N SER A 132 -13.38 -6.80 4.89
CA SER A 132 -14.46 -7.27 4.03
C SER A 132 -13.98 -8.27 2.98
N ALA A 133 -12.86 -8.00 2.29
CA ALA A 133 -12.33 -8.88 1.26
C ALA A 133 -11.81 -10.21 1.81
N LEU A 134 -11.28 -10.19 3.04
CA LEU A 134 -10.68 -11.34 3.69
C LEU A 134 -11.66 -12.12 4.56
N GLU A 135 -12.88 -11.62 4.77
CA GLU A 135 -13.87 -12.21 5.67
C GLU A 135 -13.27 -12.53 7.05
N ILE A 136 -12.70 -11.50 7.67
CA ILE A 136 -12.14 -11.54 9.03
C ILE A 136 -12.85 -10.49 9.90
N PRO A 137 -12.96 -10.70 11.22
CA PRO A 137 -13.57 -9.71 12.12
C PRO A 137 -12.68 -8.47 12.31
N ASP A 138 -11.36 -8.65 12.28
CA ASP A 138 -10.34 -7.62 12.47
C ASP A 138 -9.03 -8.09 11.81
N LEU A 139 -8.07 -7.19 11.60
CA LEU A 139 -6.81 -7.55 10.95
C LEU A 139 -5.98 -8.55 11.77
N ALA A 140 -5.97 -8.43 13.11
CA ALA A 140 -5.19 -9.30 13.99
C ALA A 140 -5.64 -10.76 13.92
N SER A 141 -6.94 -11.01 13.75
CA SER A 141 -7.52 -12.34 13.51
C SER A 141 -7.05 -12.99 12.20
N GLY A 142 -6.55 -12.21 11.24
CA GLY A 142 -5.97 -12.70 9.99
C GLY A 142 -4.47 -13.03 10.07
N LEU A 143 -3.79 -12.68 11.17
CA LEU A 143 -2.33 -12.83 11.34
C LEU A 143 -1.98 -14.11 12.10
N VAL A 144 -1.14 -14.96 11.47
CA VAL A 144 -0.79 -16.29 11.98
C VAL A 144 0.68 -16.63 11.70
N GLY A 145 1.35 -17.39 12.57
CA GLY A 145 2.67 -17.97 12.26
C GLY A 145 3.79 -16.95 12.06
N PHE A 146 4.01 -16.09 13.06
CA PHE A 146 5.22 -15.25 13.17
C PHE A 146 6.48 -16.07 13.47
#